data_AF-A0A7S1Q734-F1
#
_entry.id   AF-A0A7S1Q734-F1
#
_cell.length_a   1.000
_cell.length_b   1.000
_cell.length_c   1.000
_cell.angle_alpha   90.00
_cell.angle_beta   90.00
_cell.angle_gamma   90.00
#
_symmetry.space_group_name_H-M   'P 1'
#
loop_
_entity.id
_entity.type
_entity.pdbx_description
1 polymer ?
#
loop_
_entity_poly.entity_id
_entity_poly.type
_entity_poly.pdbx_seq_one_letter_code
_entity_poly.pdbx_strand_id
1 'polypeptide(L)'
;GAAFGSLSVADDGTMFCIANAAPCMHSLCRVDAASGAVEVLSPPDAFVSSFHVLSNGQGIAYVSSTLESAPKIAFAPIAQGKTAPAVTFAPPMDIDVSKCAELRYGTADNGAQGVLHYKLRVPQGTAPEGGWPLMLYVYGGPHVQLVRKDFAARCELLPETLCAMGIAVATVDNQLHHGDGLTAHSVCKKSMGNFETEAYKRVVAHLVSEPPGLPPLNAKRVGIYGWSYGGYATLLAMSQG
;
A
#
# COMPACT_ATOMS: atom_id res chain seq x y z
N GLY A 1 14.57 5.51 -5.98
CA GLY A 1 15.17 4.17 -6.14
C GLY A 1 14.19 3.17 -5.60
N ALA A 2 13.89 2.09 -6.33
CA ALA A 2 12.93 1.09 -5.88
C ALA A 2 13.41 0.43 -4.58
N ALA A 3 12.52 0.30 -3.60
CA ALA A 3 12.78 -0.54 -2.45
C ALA A 3 12.57 -2.01 -2.84
N PHE A 4 13.47 -2.88 -2.38
CA PHE A 4 13.44 -4.32 -2.65
C PHE A 4 13.11 -5.07 -1.36
N GLY A 5 12.05 -5.88 -1.38
CA GLY A 5 11.60 -6.64 -0.20
C GLY A 5 12.20 -8.04 -0.11
N SER A 6 12.38 -8.72 -1.24
CA SER A 6 12.92 -10.08 -1.34
C SER A 6 13.81 -10.20 -2.57
N LEU A 7 14.89 -10.97 -2.46
CA LEU A 7 15.87 -11.23 -3.52
C LEU A 7 16.19 -12.73 -3.57
N SER A 8 16.22 -13.31 -4.77
CA SER A 8 16.67 -14.67 -5.02
C SER A 8 17.48 -14.71 -6.30
N VAL A 9 18.41 -15.67 -6.39
CA VAL A 9 19.24 -15.90 -7.58
C VAL A 9 18.97 -17.31 -8.07
N ALA A 10 18.70 -17.49 -9.37
CA ALA A 10 18.60 -18.80 -9.99
C ALA A 10 19.98 -19.40 -10.27
N ASP A 11 20.04 -20.71 -10.54
CA ASP A 11 21.29 -21.42 -10.80
C ASP A 11 22.06 -20.88 -12.02
N ASP A 12 21.36 -20.25 -12.97
CA ASP A 12 21.95 -19.58 -14.14
C ASP A 12 22.49 -18.17 -13.85
N GLY A 13 22.41 -17.71 -12.59
CA GLY A 13 22.85 -16.38 -12.15
C GLY A 13 21.79 -15.27 -12.33
N THR A 14 20.61 -15.58 -12.86
CA THR A 14 19.53 -14.60 -13.02
C THR A 14 19.00 -14.16 -11.65
N MET A 15 18.91 -12.84 -11.43
CA MET A 15 18.40 -12.26 -10.18
C MET A 15 16.91 -11.94 -10.30
N PHE A 16 16.16 -12.29 -9.25
CA PHE A 16 14.73 -11.98 -9.12
C PHE A 16 14.46 -11.26 -7.81
N CYS A 17 13.56 -10.28 -7.84
CA CYS A 17 13.19 -9.54 -6.65
C CYS A 17 11.74 -9.09 -6.67
N ILE A 18 11.20 -8.74 -5.50
CA ILE A 18 9.99 -7.92 -5.40
C ILE A 18 10.40 -6.45 -5.31
N ALA A 19 9.87 -5.63 -6.21
CA ALA A 19 10.15 -4.20 -6.26
C ALA A 19 8.86 -3.38 -6.45
N ASN A 20 8.90 -2.12 -6.02
CA ASN A 20 7.82 -1.16 -6.29
C ASN A 20 7.93 -0.59 -7.71
N ALA A 21 7.51 -1.38 -8.69
CA ALA A 21 7.51 -0.96 -10.09
C ALA A 21 6.39 0.06 -10.42
N ALA A 22 5.37 0.17 -9.56
CA ALA A 22 4.33 1.19 -9.61
C ALA A 22 3.93 1.63 -8.19
N PRO A 23 3.36 2.83 -8.00
CA PRO A 23 2.95 3.31 -6.68
C PRO A 23 1.98 2.35 -6.01
N CYS A 24 2.26 2.02 -4.74
CA CYS A 24 1.44 1.11 -3.92
C CYS A 24 1.37 -0.34 -4.43
N MET A 25 2.22 -0.73 -5.40
CA MET A 25 2.26 -2.07 -6.00
C MET A 25 3.59 -2.76 -5.69
N HIS A 26 3.54 -4.04 -5.34
CA HIS A 26 4.71 -4.91 -5.28
C HIS A 26 4.70 -5.81 -6.50
N SER A 27 5.76 -5.78 -7.31
CA SER A 27 5.84 -6.50 -8.57
C SER A 27 7.00 -7.48 -8.57
N LEU A 28 6.78 -8.67 -9.14
CA LEU A 28 7.86 -9.61 -9.40
C LEU A 28 8.70 -9.09 -10.55
N CYS A 29 9.99 -8.91 -10.32
CA CYS A 29 10.91 -8.39 -11.31
C CYS A 29 12.10 -9.33 -11.51
N ARG A 30 12.62 -9.33 -12.74
CA ARG A 30 13.94 -9.84 -13.09
C ARG A 30 14.91 -8.67 -13.16
N VAL A 31 16.11 -8.86 -12.62
CA VAL A 31 17.19 -7.87 -12.64
C VAL A 31 18.36 -8.43 -13.42
N ASP A 32 18.79 -7.71 -14.45
CA ASP A 32 20.03 -8.01 -15.14
C ASP A 32 21.23 -7.54 -14.29
N ALA A 33 22.07 -8.47 -13.86
CA ALA A 33 23.16 -8.18 -12.94
C ALA A 33 24.26 -7.28 -13.55
N ALA A 34 24.41 -7.28 -14.87
CA ALA A 34 25.47 -6.53 -15.56
C ALA A 34 25.08 -5.06 -15.79
N SER A 35 23.84 -4.82 -16.22
CA SER A 35 23.32 -3.50 -16.58
C SER A 35 22.48 -2.86 -15.48
N GLY A 36 22.00 -3.65 -14.50
CA GLY A 36 21.02 -3.21 -13.52
C GLY A 36 19.62 -3.00 -14.09
N ALA A 37 19.37 -3.41 -15.34
CA ALA A 37 18.05 -3.29 -15.97
C ALA A 37 17.01 -4.14 -15.23
N VAL A 38 15.84 -3.56 -14.97
CA VAL A 38 14.72 -4.21 -14.27
C VAL A 38 13.60 -4.48 -15.25
N GLU A 39 13.18 -5.74 -15.34
CA GLU A 39 12.02 -6.18 -16.11
C GLU A 39 10.92 -6.69 -15.19
N VAL A 40 9.70 -6.17 -15.34
CA VAL A 40 8.53 -6.64 -14.58
C VAL A 40 7.97 -7.90 -15.22
N LEU A 41 7.85 -8.96 -14.44
CA LEU A 41 7.33 -10.27 -14.84
C LEU A 41 5.87 -10.48 -14.45
N SER A 42 5.44 -9.92 -13.32
CA SER A 42 4.05 -10.03 -12.87
C SER A 42 3.10 -9.17 -13.72
N PRO A 43 1.82 -9.53 -13.83
CA PRO A 43 0.81 -8.66 -14.43
C PRO A 43 0.79 -7.26 -13.78
N PRO A 44 0.48 -6.18 -14.54
CA PRO A 44 0.51 -4.80 -14.02
C PRO A 44 -0.43 -4.52 -12.83
N ASP A 45 -1.52 -5.27 -12.72
CA ASP A 45 -2.54 -5.16 -11.68
C ASP A 45 -2.35 -6.15 -10.52
N ALA A 46 -1.34 -7.03 -10.61
CA ALA A 46 -1.03 -8.04 -9.61
C ALA A 46 -0.09 -7.48 -8.54
N PHE A 47 -0.53 -7.54 -7.28
CA PHE A 47 0.32 -7.32 -6.12
C PHE A 47 0.96 -8.63 -5.70
N VAL A 48 2.28 -8.73 -5.75
CA VAL A 48 3.08 -9.90 -5.38
C VAL A 48 3.56 -9.77 -3.94
N SER A 49 3.13 -10.68 -3.06
CA SER A 49 3.53 -10.66 -1.64
C SER A 49 4.76 -11.52 -1.35
N SER A 50 4.99 -12.56 -2.14
CA SER A 50 6.15 -13.44 -2.01
C SER A 50 6.40 -14.21 -3.30
N PHE A 51 7.63 -14.69 -3.47
CA PHE A 51 7.99 -15.59 -4.56
C PHE A 51 9.05 -16.61 -4.12
N HIS A 52 9.19 -17.67 -4.91
CA HIS A 52 10.17 -18.73 -4.74
C HIS A 52 10.65 -19.20 -6.12
N VAL A 53 11.96 -19.19 -6.33
CA VAL A 53 12.59 -19.77 -7.53
C VAL A 53 12.60 -21.29 -7.37
N LEU A 54 12.03 -22.03 -8.31
CA LEU A 54 12.00 -23.50 -8.21
C LEU A 54 13.40 -24.08 -8.36
N SER A 55 13.72 -25.09 -7.54
CA SER A 55 15.03 -25.74 -7.51
C SER A 55 15.38 -26.52 -8.78
N ASN A 56 14.42 -26.73 -9.68
CA ASN A 56 14.63 -27.34 -10.98
C ASN A 56 15.03 -26.31 -12.07
N GLY A 57 15.13 -25.03 -11.71
CA GLY A 57 15.45 -23.94 -12.65
C GLY A 57 14.35 -23.66 -13.68
N GLN A 58 13.18 -24.32 -13.59
CA GLN A 58 12.16 -24.24 -14.64
C GLN A 58 11.21 -23.05 -14.47
N GLY A 59 11.14 -22.44 -13.29
CA GLY A 59 10.24 -21.31 -13.07
C GLY A 59 10.25 -20.72 -11.66
N ILE A 60 9.32 -19.82 -11.45
CA ILE A 60 9.09 -19.06 -10.22
C ILE A 60 7.64 -19.29 -9.80
N ALA A 61 7.44 -19.76 -8.58
CA ALA A 61 6.14 -19.73 -7.92
C ALA A 61 6.02 -18.42 -7.15
N TYR A 62 4.89 -17.73 -7.23
CA TYR A 62 4.68 -16.48 -6.50
C TYR A 62 3.23 -16.35 -6.04
N VAL A 63 3.07 -15.69 -4.89
CA VAL A 63 1.75 -15.35 -4.34
C VAL A 63 1.38 -13.97 -4.84
N SER A 64 0.25 -13.88 -5.53
CA SER A 64 -0.26 -12.61 -6.05
C SER A 64 -1.73 -12.43 -5.74
N SER A 65 -2.16 -11.19 -5.60
CA SER A 65 -3.57 -10.80 -5.45
C SER A 65 -3.86 -9.54 -6.24
N THR A 66 -5.13 -9.21 -6.42
CA THR A 66 -5.56 -7.88 -6.88
C THR A 66 -6.54 -7.30 -5.88
N LEU A 67 -7.00 -6.07 -6.08
CA LEU A 67 -8.08 -5.51 -5.26
C LEU A 67 -9.36 -6.36 -5.32
N GLU A 68 -9.60 -7.06 -6.42
CA GLU A 68 -10.84 -7.81 -6.66
C GLU A 68 -10.65 -9.33 -6.58
N SER A 69 -9.42 -9.81 -6.45
CA SER A 69 -9.09 -11.23 -6.48
C SER A 69 -8.23 -11.62 -5.29
N ALA A 70 -8.73 -12.59 -4.53
CA ALA A 70 -8.05 -13.25 -3.42
C ALA A 70 -6.61 -13.70 -3.79
N PRO A 71 -5.68 -13.74 -2.82
CA PRO A 71 -4.34 -14.25 -3.07
C PRO A 71 -4.35 -15.65 -3.67
N LYS A 72 -3.61 -15.82 -4.76
CA LYS A 72 -3.45 -17.06 -5.50
C LYS A 72 -1.97 -17.35 -5.72
N ILE A 73 -1.65 -18.63 -5.81
CA ILE A 73 -0.34 -19.11 -6.23
C ILE A 73 -0.32 -19.15 -7.77
N ALA A 74 0.57 -18.37 -8.34
CA ALA A 74 0.84 -18.30 -9.77
C ALA A 74 2.25 -18.85 -10.06
N PHE A 75 2.42 -19.35 -11.28
CA PHE A 75 3.68 -19.85 -11.79
C PHE A 75 4.11 -19.08 -13.04
N ALA A 76 5.37 -18.62 -13.08
CA ALA A 76 5.99 -18.03 -14.25
C ALA A 76 7.28 -18.79 -14.61
N PRO A 77 7.45 -19.33 -15.83
CA PRO A 77 8.69 -19.98 -16.23
C PRO A 77 9.83 -18.95 -16.37
N ILE A 78 11.07 -19.39 -16.12
CA ILE A 78 12.27 -18.55 -16.15
C ILE A 78 12.73 -18.24 -17.58
N ALA A 79 12.36 -19.09 -18.55
CA ALA A 79 12.72 -18.93 -19.97
C ALA A 79 12.39 -17.51 -20.45
N GLN A 80 13.39 -16.84 -21.07
CA GLN A 80 13.36 -15.44 -21.50
C GLN A 80 12.13 -15.10 -22.36
N GLY A 81 11.03 -14.70 -21.73
CA GLY A 81 9.84 -14.26 -22.42
C GLY A 81 8.68 -14.04 -21.47
N LYS A 82 7.84 -13.05 -21.78
CA LYS A 82 6.55 -12.76 -21.13
C LYS A 82 5.61 -13.95 -21.31
N THR A 83 5.78 -14.97 -20.50
CA THR A 83 4.87 -16.10 -20.45
C THR A 83 3.75 -15.73 -19.48
N ALA A 84 2.52 -15.86 -19.93
CA ALA A 84 1.36 -15.64 -19.08
C ALA A 84 1.42 -16.61 -17.90
N PRO A 85 1.23 -16.15 -16.65
CA PRO A 85 1.33 -17.02 -15.50
C PRO A 85 0.24 -18.10 -15.53
N ALA A 86 0.63 -19.34 -15.25
CA ALA A 86 -0.34 -20.39 -14.94
C ALA A 86 -0.80 -20.20 -13.49
N VAL A 87 -2.10 -19.99 -13.28
CA VAL A 87 -2.69 -19.96 -11.93
C VAL A 87 -2.93 -21.39 -11.49
N THR A 88 -2.33 -21.81 -10.38
CA THR A 88 -2.35 -23.23 -9.97
C THR A 88 -3.18 -23.47 -8.71
N PHE A 89 -3.36 -22.45 -7.85
CA PHE A 89 -4.12 -22.64 -6.61
C PHE A 89 -4.64 -21.31 -6.05
N ALA A 90 -5.93 -21.26 -5.70
CA ALA A 90 -6.54 -20.19 -4.91
C ALA A 90 -7.28 -20.85 -3.74
N PRO A 91 -6.89 -20.58 -2.46
CA PRO A 91 -7.67 -21.06 -1.34
C PRO A 91 -9.07 -20.44 -1.38
N PRO A 92 -10.12 -21.16 -0.96
CA PRO A 92 -11.45 -20.60 -0.90
C PRO A 92 -11.46 -19.43 0.10
N MET A 93 -11.76 -18.24 -0.39
CA MET A 93 -12.10 -17.07 0.43
C MET A 93 -13.44 -16.54 -0.03
N ASP A 94 -14.43 -16.64 0.85
CA ASP A 94 -15.80 -16.20 0.61
C ASP A 94 -15.98 -14.77 1.12
N ILE A 95 -15.25 -13.83 0.49
CA ILE A 95 -15.38 -12.40 0.76
C ILE A 95 -15.96 -11.75 -0.49
N ASP A 96 -17.18 -11.26 -0.36
CA ASP A 96 -17.87 -10.50 -1.39
C ASP A 96 -17.34 -9.05 -1.39
N VAL A 97 -16.31 -8.81 -2.20
CA VAL A 97 -15.68 -7.48 -2.37
C VAL A 97 -16.67 -6.40 -2.84
N SER A 98 -17.80 -6.78 -3.46
CA SER A 98 -18.83 -5.81 -3.85
C SER A 98 -19.54 -5.17 -2.65
N LYS A 99 -19.51 -5.83 -1.48
CA LYS A 99 -20.06 -5.32 -0.22
C LYS A 99 -19.09 -4.46 0.57
N CYS A 100 -17.80 -4.51 0.26
CA CYS A 100 -16.81 -3.69 0.92
C CYS A 100 -16.97 -2.21 0.51
N ALA A 101 -16.60 -1.31 1.42
CA ALA A 101 -16.64 0.14 1.23
C ALA A 101 -15.93 0.56 -0.07
N GLU A 102 -16.38 1.68 -0.65
CA GLU A 102 -15.71 2.24 -1.82
C GLU A 102 -14.29 2.65 -1.43
N LEU A 103 -13.29 2.23 -2.22
CA LEU A 103 -11.88 2.48 -1.94
C LEU A 103 -11.29 3.39 -3.02
N ARG A 104 -10.83 4.58 -2.62
CA ARG A 104 -10.19 5.57 -3.49
C ARG A 104 -8.72 5.72 -3.14
N TYR A 105 -7.85 5.75 -4.14
CA TYR A 105 -6.43 6.04 -3.95
C TYR A 105 -6.13 7.46 -4.41
N GLY A 106 -5.21 8.12 -3.73
CA GLY A 106 -4.79 9.45 -4.13
C GLY A 106 -3.46 9.85 -3.51
N THR A 107 -3.08 11.09 -3.80
CA THR A 107 -1.86 11.72 -3.29
C THR A 107 -2.19 13.09 -2.74
N ALA A 108 -1.58 13.46 -1.62
CA ALA A 108 -1.57 14.83 -1.12
C ALA A 108 -0.17 15.44 -1.31
N ASP A 109 -0.12 16.76 -1.46
CA ASP A 109 1.15 17.49 -1.50
C ASP A 109 1.83 17.47 -0.12
N ASN A 110 3.14 17.27 -0.12
CA ASN A 110 3.99 17.30 1.06
C ASN A 110 5.05 18.42 1.00
N GLY A 111 4.86 19.39 0.11
CA GLY A 111 5.82 20.44 -0.16
C GLY A 111 7.15 19.88 -0.67
N ALA A 112 8.26 20.43 -0.18
CA ALA A 112 9.61 20.01 -0.60
C ALA A 112 9.95 18.54 -0.27
N GLN A 113 9.12 17.86 0.52
CA GLN A 113 9.29 16.46 0.93
C GLN A 113 8.59 15.47 -0.02
N GLY A 114 7.97 15.94 -1.10
CA GLY A 114 7.39 15.09 -2.15
C GLY A 114 5.87 14.94 -2.04
N VAL A 115 5.38 13.71 -2.22
CA VAL A 115 3.95 13.39 -2.18
C VAL A 115 3.65 12.38 -1.08
N LEU A 116 2.45 12.46 -0.50
CA LEU A 116 1.95 11.50 0.49
C LEU A 116 0.89 10.64 -0.17
N HIS A 117 1.08 9.33 -0.17
CA HIS A 117 0.09 8.39 -0.67
C HIS A 117 -0.98 8.12 0.39
N TYR A 118 -2.23 8.07 -0.04
CA TYR A 118 -3.34 7.65 0.80
C TYR A 118 -4.28 6.70 0.06
N LYS A 119 -5.01 5.91 0.85
CA LYS A 119 -6.26 5.27 0.43
C LYS A 119 -7.39 5.71 1.35
N LEU A 120 -8.51 6.11 0.76
CA LEU A 120 -9.71 6.57 1.44
C LEU A 120 -10.81 5.54 1.23
N ARG A 121 -11.35 5.03 2.34
CA ARG A 121 -12.60 4.26 2.34
C ARG A 121 -13.76 5.17 2.64
N VAL A 122 -14.80 5.06 1.84
CA VAL A 122 -16.00 5.87 1.94
C VAL A 122 -17.18 4.98 2.35
N PRO A 123 -17.93 5.36 3.40
CA PRO A 123 -19.16 4.67 3.76
C PRO A 123 -20.14 4.63 2.58
N GLN A 124 -20.90 3.55 2.47
CA GLN A 124 -21.97 3.47 1.47
C GLN A 124 -23.14 4.40 1.85
N GLY A 125 -23.80 4.97 0.84
CA GLY A 125 -24.98 5.82 1.01
C GLY A 125 -24.69 7.32 1.00
N THR A 126 -25.63 8.11 1.52
CA THR A 126 -25.58 9.57 1.50
C THR A 126 -24.81 10.10 2.70
N ALA A 127 -23.88 11.03 2.46
CA ALA A 127 -23.16 11.70 3.53
C ALA A 127 -24.13 12.49 4.44
N PRO A 128 -23.89 12.49 5.77
CA PRO A 128 -24.66 13.34 6.67
C PRO A 128 -24.39 14.82 6.38
N GLU A 129 -25.24 15.70 6.91
CA GLU A 129 -25.02 17.14 6.84
C GLU A 129 -23.65 17.49 7.46
N GLY A 130 -22.82 18.22 6.70
CA GLY A 130 -21.45 18.53 7.08
C GLY A 130 -20.41 17.43 6.83
N GLY A 131 -20.76 16.35 6.12
CA GLY A 131 -19.83 15.34 5.63
C GLY A 131 -19.57 14.17 6.59
N TRP A 132 -18.93 13.11 6.09
CA TRP A 132 -18.60 11.93 6.89
C TRP A 132 -17.55 12.25 7.97
N PRO A 133 -17.70 11.75 9.22
CA PRO A 133 -16.58 11.70 10.16
C PRO A 133 -15.39 10.98 9.55
N LEU A 134 -14.18 11.45 9.83
CA LEU A 134 -12.95 10.92 9.26
C LEU A 134 -12.12 10.25 10.36
N MET A 135 -11.65 9.04 10.09
CA MET A 135 -10.69 8.33 10.92
C MET A 135 -9.39 8.12 10.13
N LEU A 136 -8.28 8.59 10.66
CA LEU A 136 -6.95 8.32 10.11
C LEU A 136 -6.41 7.00 10.67
N TYR A 137 -6.07 6.08 9.79
CA TYR A 137 -5.31 4.88 10.12
C TYR A 137 -3.84 5.08 9.75
N VAL A 138 -2.97 5.06 10.75
CA VAL A 138 -1.53 5.31 10.57
C VAL A 138 -0.68 4.20 11.16
N TYR A 139 0.48 3.97 10.54
CA TYR A 139 1.59 3.25 11.17
C TYR A 139 2.78 4.18 11.33
N GLY A 140 3.25 4.78 10.24
CA GLY A 140 4.21 5.88 10.26
C GLY A 140 5.66 5.53 10.59
N GLY A 141 5.94 4.29 10.99
CA GLY A 141 7.29 3.78 11.21
C GLY A 141 7.94 3.26 9.91
N PRO A 142 9.28 3.11 9.91
CA PRO A 142 9.99 2.52 8.78
C PRO A 142 9.58 1.06 8.57
N HIS A 143 9.81 0.55 7.35
CA HIS A 143 9.58 -0.85 6.94
C HIS A 143 8.11 -1.29 6.77
N VAL A 144 7.14 -0.44 7.08
CA VAL A 144 5.72 -0.74 6.86
C VAL A 144 5.16 0.18 5.79
N GLN A 145 4.39 -0.41 4.88
CA GLN A 145 3.60 0.28 3.87
C GLN A 145 2.15 -0.16 4.06
N LEU A 146 1.26 0.76 4.41
CA LEU A 146 -0.17 0.48 4.59
C LEU A 146 -0.97 0.74 3.32
N VAL A 147 -0.54 1.71 2.49
CA VAL A 147 -1.17 2.06 1.22
C VAL A 147 -0.62 1.12 0.15
N ARG A 148 -1.26 -0.05 0.07
CA ARG A 148 -1.00 -1.12 -0.89
C ARG A 148 -2.26 -1.41 -1.69
N LYS A 149 -2.10 -1.86 -2.93
CA LYS A 149 -3.19 -2.28 -3.82
C LYS A 149 -3.30 -3.80 -3.90
N ASP A 150 -3.43 -4.45 -2.75
CA ASP A 150 -3.62 -5.90 -2.61
C ASP A 150 -5.04 -6.23 -2.11
N PHE A 151 -5.42 -7.52 -2.16
CA PHE A 151 -6.74 -7.96 -1.70
C PHE A 151 -6.96 -7.66 -0.22
N ALA A 152 -5.93 -7.83 0.62
CA ALA A 152 -6.03 -7.54 2.04
C ALA A 152 -6.37 -6.06 2.30
N ALA A 153 -5.76 -5.15 1.53
CA ALA A 153 -6.04 -3.72 1.54
C ALA A 153 -7.40 -3.38 0.93
N ARG A 154 -8.09 -4.28 0.25
CA ARG A 154 -9.50 -4.11 -0.16
C ARG A 154 -10.45 -4.40 1.00
N CYS A 155 -10.18 -5.43 1.81
CA CYS A 155 -11.11 -5.98 2.81
C CYS A 155 -10.57 -5.92 4.26
N GLU A 156 -9.92 -4.83 4.65
CA GLU A 156 -9.37 -4.67 6.01
C GLU A 156 -10.50 -4.58 7.05
N LEU A 157 -10.61 -5.58 7.91
CA LEU A 157 -11.74 -5.74 8.85
C LEU A 157 -12.09 -4.47 9.64
N LEU A 158 -11.10 -3.82 10.27
CA LEU A 158 -11.36 -2.66 11.12
C LEU A 158 -11.77 -1.42 10.32
N PRO A 159 -11.04 -1.01 9.26
CA PRO A 159 -11.51 0.05 8.35
C PRO A 159 -12.90 -0.22 7.75
N GLU A 160 -13.18 -1.45 7.32
CA GLU A 160 -14.50 -1.84 6.78
C GLU A 160 -15.60 -1.71 7.86
N THR A 161 -15.32 -2.13 9.09
CA THR A 161 -16.26 -2.00 10.21
C THR A 161 -16.57 -0.54 10.52
N LEU A 162 -15.56 0.34 10.51
CA LEU A 162 -15.75 1.78 10.72
C LEU A 162 -16.59 2.40 9.58
N CYS A 163 -16.33 2.02 8.33
CA CYS A 163 -17.14 2.46 7.20
C CYS A 163 -18.59 1.98 7.29
N ALA A 164 -18.83 0.75 7.74
CA ALA A 164 -20.18 0.25 8.01
C ALA A 164 -20.91 1.03 9.12
N MET A 165 -20.16 1.66 10.04
CA MET A 165 -20.69 2.56 11.08
C MET A 165 -20.83 4.03 10.60
N GLY A 166 -20.60 4.32 9.32
CA GLY A 166 -20.71 5.66 8.77
C GLY A 166 -19.49 6.55 9.05
N ILE A 167 -18.30 5.97 9.23
CA ILE A 167 -17.04 6.69 9.43
C ILE A 167 -16.11 6.43 8.23
N ALA A 168 -15.73 7.48 7.52
CA ALA A 168 -14.73 7.38 6.45
C ALA A 168 -13.35 7.10 7.04
N VAL A 169 -12.55 6.28 6.36
CA VAL A 169 -11.22 5.89 6.86
C VAL A 169 -10.15 6.23 5.85
N ALA A 170 -9.25 7.15 6.21
CA ALA A 170 -8.06 7.45 5.42
C ALA A 170 -6.86 6.71 6.00
N THR A 171 -6.26 5.81 5.20
CA THR A 171 -4.97 5.20 5.54
C THR A 171 -3.86 5.96 4.84
N VAL A 172 -2.82 6.34 5.58
CA VAL A 172 -1.78 7.25 5.10
C VAL A 172 -0.41 6.63 5.29
N ASP A 173 0.36 6.60 4.21
CA ASP A 173 1.79 6.32 4.27
C ASP A 173 2.56 7.63 4.28
N ASN A 174 3.42 7.81 5.29
CA ASN A 174 4.31 8.96 5.38
C ASN A 174 5.61 8.70 4.60
N GLN A 175 6.53 9.66 4.64
CA GLN A 175 7.81 9.65 3.92
C GLN A 175 8.74 8.48 4.26
N LEU A 176 8.49 7.75 5.35
CA LEU A 176 9.30 6.60 5.76
C LEU A 176 8.77 5.26 5.27
N HIS A 177 7.64 5.24 4.57
CA HIS A 177 7.08 3.96 4.13
C HIS A 177 8.05 3.25 3.20
N HIS A 178 8.02 1.92 3.23
CA HIS A 178 8.99 1.02 2.60
C HIS A 178 9.03 1.10 1.06
N GLY A 179 8.46 2.11 0.42
CA GLY A 179 8.32 2.23 -1.03
C GLY A 179 9.14 3.31 -1.73
N ASP A 180 9.62 4.34 -1.02
CA ASP A 180 10.22 5.53 -1.65
C ASP A 180 11.76 5.51 -1.70
N GLY A 181 12.38 4.41 -1.27
CA GLY A 181 13.83 4.23 -1.31
C GLY A 181 14.60 5.03 -0.24
N LEU A 182 15.91 4.77 -0.16
CA LEU A 182 16.79 5.21 0.93
C LEU A 182 16.86 6.73 1.17
N THR A 183 16.63 7.57 0.15
CA THR A 183 16.71 9.03 0.30
C THR A 183 15.61 9.56 1.23
N ALA A 184 14.41 8.96 1.18
CA ALA A 184 13.28 9.34 2.03
C ALA A 184 13.49 8.93 3.50
N HIS A 185 14.21 7.85 3.76
CA HIS A 185 14.50 7.36 5.12
C HIS A 185 15.49 8.25 5.90
N SER A 186 16.27 9.10 5.23
CA SER A 186 17.26 9.97 5.87
C SER A 186 16.65 11.11 6.69
N VAL A 187 15.41 11.53 6.37
CA VAL A 187 14.63 12.55 7.09
C VAL A 187 14.39 12.15 8.56
N CYS A 188 14.44 10.85 8.84
CA CYS A 188 14.22 10.28 10.16
C CYS A 188 15.39 10.46 11.13
N LYS A 189 16.61 10.68 10.62
CA LYS A 189 17.82 10.67 11.44
C LYS A 189 17.80 11.85 12.43
N LYS A 190 17.44 11.56 13.68
CA LYS A 190 17.28 12.51 14.81
C LYS A 190 16.05 13.42 14.75
N SER A 191 15.02 13.05 13.98
CA SER A 191 13.79 13.87 13.87
C SER A 191 12.49 13.05 13.91
N MET A 192 12.54 11.81 14.43
CA MET A 192 11.35 11.01 14.69
C MET A 192 10.35 11.76 15.56
N GLY A 193 9.09 11.78 15.15
CA GLY A 193 7.97 12.27 15.90
C GLY A 193 7.47 13.68 15.56
N ASN A 194 8.12 14.40 14.64
CA ASN A 194 7.66 15.73 14.21
C ASN A 194 7.17 15.77 12.76
N PHE A 195 7.88 15.12 11.83
CA PHE A 195 7.50 15.18 10.42
C PHE A 195 6.31 14.27 10.09
N GLU A 196 6.08 13.20 10.87
CA GLU A 196 4.94 12.31 10.70
C GLU A 196 3.62 13.04 10.95
N THR A 197 3.54 13.83 12.03
CA THR A 197 2.35 14.60 12.41
C THR A 197 1.98 15.62 11.34
N GLU A 198 2.96 16.36 10.82
CA GLU A 198 2.72 17.36 9.77
C GLU A 198 2.27 16.71 8.45
N ALA A 199 2.79 15.53 8.12
CA ALA A 199 2.30 14.76 6.98
C ALA A 199 0.82 14.38 7.17
N TYR A 200 0.43 13.90 8.36
CA TYR A 200 -0.98 13.56 8.63
C TYR A 200 -1.89 14.79 8.56
N LYS A 201 -1.47 15.94 9.11
CA LYS A 201 -2.21 17.20 9.00
C LYS A 201 -2.42 17.61 7.54
N ARG A 202 -1.38 17.50 6.70
CA ARG A 202 -1.47 17.79 5.26
C ARG A 202 -2.47 16.88 4.54
N VAL A 203 -2.46 15.59 4.82
CA VAL A 203 -3.44 14.68 4.23
C VAL A 203 -4.86 15.00 4.70
N VAL A 204 -5.06 15.22 6.00
CA VAL A 204 -6.39 15.63 6.52
C VAL A 204 -6.86 16.91 5.82
N ALA A 205 -6.02 17.94 5.76
CA ALA A 205 -6.35 19.22 5.11
C ALA A 205 -6.71 19.03 3.64
N HIS A 206 -5.94 18.22 2.90
CA HIS A 206 -6.23 17.88 1.51
C HIS A 206 -7.56 17.14 1.34
N LEU A 207 -7.87 16.18 2.21
CA LEU A 207 -9.09 15.38 2.12
C LEU A 207 -10.34 16.20 2.46
N VAL A 208 -10.27 17.03 3.51
CA VAL A 208 -11.42 17.84 3.96
C VAL A 208 -11.62 19.11 3.13
N SER A 209 -10.66 19.49 2.27
CA SER A 209 -10.85 20.58 1.30
C SER A 209 -11.69 20.17 0.08
N GLU A 210 -12.23 18.94 0.08
CA GLU A 210 -13.12 18.40 -0.96
C GLU A 210 -12.55 18.51 -2.39
N PRO A 211 -11.36 17.94 -2.65
CA PRO A 211 -10.80 17.96 -3.99
C PRO A 211 -11.73 17.20 -4.97
N PRO A 212 -11.69 17.53 -6.26
CA PRO A 212 -12.58 16.93 -7.25
C PRO A 212 -12.61 15.40 -7.18
N GLY A 213 -13.80 14.85 -7.04
CA GLY A 213 -13.98 13.40 -6.99
C GLY A 213 -13.75 12.77 -5.61
N LEU A 214 -13.70 13.53 -4.51
CA LEU A 214 -13.80 13.01 -3.14
C LEU A 214 -15.15 13.33 -2.49
N PRO A 215 -15.64 12.49 -1.55
CA PRO A 215 -16.87 12.79 -0.81
C PRO A 215 -16.63 13.93 0.20
N PRO A 216 -17.70 14.60 0.67
CA PRO A 216 -17.58 15.57 1.75
C PRO A 216 -17.16 14.89 3.05
N LEU A 217 -16.15 15.45 3.73
CA LEU A 217 -15.60 14.96 4.99
C LEU A 217 -15.70 16.04 6.07
N ASN A 218 -16.06 15.63 7.28
CA ASN A 218 -16.29 16.55 8.38
C ASN A 218 -14.98 16.93 9.09
N ALA A 219 -14.45 18.11 8.77
CA ALA A 219 -13.21 18.64 9.37
C ALA A 219 -13.26 18.80 10.90
N LYS A 220 -14.46 18.84 11.52
CA LYS A 220 -14.63 18.93 12.98
C LYS A 220 -14.69 17.57 13.67
N ARG A 221 -14.71 16.47 12.90
CA ARG A 221 -14.84 15.10 13.41
C ARG A 221 -13.73 14.22 12.80
N VAL A 222 -12.50 14.53 13.18
CA VAL A 222 -11.30 13.78 12.75
C VAL A 222 -10.73 13.01 13.95
N GLY A 223 -10.64 11.69 13.82
CA GLY A 223 -9.92 10.82 14.73
C GLY A 223 -8.64 10.26 14.08
N ILE A 224 -7.75 9.71 14.89
CA ILE A 224 -6.53 9.02 14.44
C ILE A 224 -6.30 7.78 15.31
N TYR A 225 -5.86 6.68 14.69
CA TYR A 225 -5.48 5.46 15.39
C TYR A 225 -4.36 4.70 14.65
N GLY A 226 -3.65 3.87 15.41
CA GLY A 226 -2.61 2.99 14.91
C GLY A 226 -2.11 2.03 15.99
N TRP A 227 -1.36 1.01 15.58
CA TRP A 227 -0.78 0.02 16.50
C TRP A 227 0.75 0.06 16.47
N SER A 228 1.40 -0.31 17.57
CA SER A 228 2.86 -0.24 17.73
C SER A 228 3.38 1.20 17.45
N TYR A 229 4.24 1.40 16.44
CA TYR A 229 4.67 2.75 16.03
C TYR A 229 3.47 3.63 15.66
N GLY A 230 2.40 3.06 15.10
CA GLY A 230 1.17 3.79 14.83
C GLY A 230 0.49 4.30 16.10
N GLY A 231 0.60 3.58 17.22
CA GLY A 231 0.11 4.03 18.52
C GLY A 231 0.96 5.19 19.07
N TYR A 232 2.28 5.09 18.93
CA TYR A 232 3.19 6.20 19.22
C TYR A 232 2.86 7.45 18.38
N ALA A 233 2.70 7.29 17.07
CA ALA A 233 2.33 8.36 16.15
C ALA A 233 0.94 8.96 16.46
N THR A 234 -0.01 8.13 16.90
CA THR A 234 -1.32 8.58 17.39
C THR A 234 -1.18 9.51 18.59
N LEU A 235 -0.42 9.10 19.61
CA LEU A 235 -0.20 9.89 20.82
C LEU A 235 0.54 11.21 20.52
N LEU A 236 1.52 11.17 19.62
CA LEU A 236 2.22 12.37 19.17
C LEU A 236 1.28 13.35 18.47
N ALA A 237 0.46 12.86 17.53
CA ALA A 237 -0.49 13.69 16.80
C ALA A 237 -1.50 14.34 17.75
N MET A 238 -1.94 13.64 18.79
CA MET A 238 -2.83 14.21 19.82
C MET A 238 -2.13 15.22 20.74
N SER A 239 -0.80 15.13 20.89
CA SER A 239 -0.02 16.01 21.77
C SER A 239 0.52 17.26 21.07
N GLN A 240 0.65 17.22 19.75
CA GLN A 240 1.18 18.28 18.88
C GLN A 240 0.11 18.90 17.97
N GLY A 241 -1.12 18.40 18.08
CA GLY A 241 -2.28 18.75 17.26
C GLY A 241 -2.90 20.08 17.63
#